data_AF-A0A956YXX9-F1
#
_entry.id   AF-A0A956YXX9-F1
#
_cell.length_a   1.000
_cell.length_b   1.000
_cell.length_c   1.000
_cell.angle_alpha   90.00
_cell.angle_beta   90.00
_cell.angle_gamma   90.00
#
_symmetry.space_group_name_H-M   'P 1'
#
loop_
_entity.id
_entity.type
_entity.pdbx_description
1 polymer ?
#
loop_
_entity_poly.entity_id
_entity_poly.type
_entity_poly.pdbx_seq_one_letter_code
_entity_poly.pdbx_strand_id
1 'polypeptide(L)' 'ETAVGMSQSAISHQLRYLRQLNLVRFRKEGRHVYYALDDDHVRELFAQGLLHVEHG' A
#
# COMPACT_ATOMS: atom_id res chain seq x y z
N GLU A 1 16.87 -6.64 -6.26
CA GLU A 1 16.48 -5.24 -6.01
C GLU A 1 15.01 -5.21 -5.61
N THR A 2 14.57 -4.31 -4.72
CA THR A 2 13.14 -4.20 -4.38
C THR A 2 12.43 -3.40 -5.46
N ALA A 3 11.12 -3.59 -5.65
CA ALA A 3 10.36 -2.89 -6.71
C ALA A 3 10.39 -1.35 -6.59
N VAL A 4 10.74 -0.81 -5.42
CA VAL A 4 10.76 0.62 -5.12
C VAL A 4 12.20 1.12 -4.86
N GLY A 5 13.22 0.28 -5.06
CA GLY A 5 14.63 0.66 -4.84
C GLY A 5 15.02 0.96 -3.38
N MET A 6 14.13 0.69 -2.42
CA MET A 6 14.33 0.95 -0.99
C MET A 6 14.74 -0.31 -0.22
N SER A 7 15.34 -0.13 0.96
CA SER A 7 15.64 -1.25 1.86
C SER A 7 14.35 -1.91 2.38
N GLN A 8 14.43 -3.20 2.72
CA GLN A 8 13.31 -3.95 3.29
C GLN A 8 12.79 -3.35 4.61
N SER A 9 13.68 -2.79 5.43
CA SER A 9 13.30 -2.12 6.68
C SER A 9 12.52 -0.83 6.43
N ALA A 10 12.92 -0.02 5.44
CA ALA A 10 12.21 1.19 5.06
C ALA A 10 10.83 0.87 4.49
N ILE A 11 10.71 -0.14 3.63
CA ILE A 11 9.42 -0.62 3.11
C ILE A 11 8.51 -1.10 4.25
N SER A 12 9.06 -1.88 5.20
CA SER A 12 8.29 -2.39 6.34
C SER A 12 7.78 -1.27 7.25
N HIS A 13 8.57 -0.22 7.46
CA HIS A 13 8.17 0.96 8.23
C HIS A 13 7.00 1.69 7.55
N GLN A 14 7.09 1.91 6.24
CA GLN A 14 6.02 2.55 5.46
C GLN A 14 4.74 1.71 5.45
N LEU A 15 4.84 0.39 5.22
CA LEU A 15 3.68 -0.52 5.26
C LEU A 15 3.02 -0.55 6.65
N ARG A 16 3.81 -0.44 7.73
CA ARG A 16 3.27 -0.32 9.08
C ARG A 16 2.47 0.96 9.26
N TYR A 17 2.96 2.08 8.74
CA TYR A 17 2.28 3.37 8.79
C TYR A 17 0.97 3.34 7.97
N LEU A 18 1.02 2.85 6.72
CA LEU A 18 -0.18 2.70 5.88
C LEU A 18 -1.24 1.79 6.52
N ARG A 19 -0.82 0.74 7.22
CA ARG A 19 -1.74 -0.12 7.97
C ARG A 19 -2.38 0.61 9.15
N GLN A 20 -1.67 1.50 9.84
CA GLN A 20 -2.26 2.31 10.92
C GLN A 20 -3.31 3.29 10.39
N LEU A 21 -3.20 3.69 9.12
CA LEU A 21 -4.20 4.51 8.43
C LEU A 21 -5.34 3.70 7.80
N ASN A 22 -5.37 2.37 7.99
CA ASN A 22 -6.32 1.46 7.34
C ASN A 22 -6.33 1.56 5.80
N LEU A 23 -5.19 1.90 5.18
CA LEU A 23 -5.06 1.96 3.73
C LEU A 23 -4.64 0.61 3.12
N VAL A 24 -3.99 -0.22 3.93
CA VAL A 24 -3.53 -1.54 3.52
C VAL A 24 -3.85 -2.59 4.58
N ARG A 25 -4.17 -3.78 4.11
CA ARG A 25 -4.29 -5.00 4.89
C ARG A 25 -3.15 -5.95 4.60
N PHE A 26 -2.98 -6.93 5.47
CA PHE A 26 -1.99 -7.98 5.29
C PHE A 26 -2.61 -9.36 5.54
N ARG A 27 -2.07 -10.36 4.86
CA ARG A 27 -2.33 -11.78 5.11
C ARG A 27 -1.01 -12.52 5.28
N LYS A 28 -0.96 -13.45 6.22
CA LYS A 28 0.21 -14.30 6.45
C LYS A 28 -0.03 -15.67 5.83
N GLU A 29 0.93 -16.16 5.07
CA GLU A 29 0.91 -17.49 4.46
C GLU A 29 2.26 -18.17 4.72
N GLY A 30 2.28 -19.09 5.69
CA GLY A 30 3.51 -19.69 6.19
C GLY A 30 4.49 -18.65 6.74
N ARG A 31 5.65 -18.54 6.08
CA ARG A 31 6.72 -17.58 6.41
C ARG A 31 6.61 -16.24 5.67
N HIS A 32 5.66 -16.10 4.74
CA HIS A 32 5.49 -14.90 3.93
C HIS A 32 4.33 -14.05 4.45
N VAL A 33 4.47 -12.73 4.29
CA VAL A 33 3.42 -11.75 4.56
C VAL A 33 3.13 -11.00 3.27
N TYR A 34 1.89 -11.04 2.84
CA TYR A 34 1.41 -10.35 1.64
C TYR A 34 0.57 -9.14 2.05
N TYR A 35 0.79 -8.01 1.38
CA TYR A 35 0.03 -6.78 1.58
C TYR A 35 -0.89 -6.52 0.39
N ALA A 36 -2.03 -5.90 0.65
CA ALA A 36 -2.99 -5.45 -0.35
C ALA A 36 -3.67 -4.16 0.12
N LEU A 37 -4.32 -3.43 -0.78
CA LEU A 37 -5.25 -2.37 -0.39
C LEU A 37 -6.35 -2.95 0.53
N ASP A 38 -6.80 -2.11 1.46
CA ASP A 38 -7.76 -2.54 2.49
C ASP A 38 -9.07 -3.04 1.86
N ASP A 39 -9.71 -2.21 1.05
CA ASP A 39 -10.94 -2.54 0.33
C ASP A 39 -11.00 -1.91 -1.07
N ASP A 40 -12.17 -2.05 -1.71
CA ASP A 40 -12.45 -1.48 -3.02
C ASP A 40 -12.59 0.06 -2.98
N HIS A 41 -13.10 0.62 -1.88
CA HIS A 41 -13.25 2.06 -1.72
C HIS A 41 -11.91 2.79 -1.70
N VAL A 42 -10.89 2.25 -1.02
CA VAL A 42 -9.52 2.82 -1.02
C VAL A 42 -8.96 2.87 -2.44
N ARG A 43 -9.22 1.83 -3.25
CA ARG A 43 -8.79 1.78 -4.65
C ARG A 43 -9.49 2.85 -5.49
N GLU A 44 -10.80 2.98 -5.35
CA GLU A 44 -11.59 3.97 -6.09
C GLU A 44 -11.17 5.39 -5.74
N LEU A 45 -11.00 5.70 -4.45
CA LEU A 45 -10.55 7.01 -3.98
C LEU A 45 -9.17 7.37 -4.56
N PHE A 46 -8.23 6.43 -4.54
CA PHE A 46 -6.91 6.63 -5.11
C PHE A 46 -6.98 6.90 -6.62
N ALA A 47 -7.79 6.13 -7.35
CA ALA A 47 -7.98 6.33 -8.79
C ALA A 47 -8.60 7.70 -9.11
N GLN A 48 -9.61 8.13 -8.35
CA GLN A 48 -10.22 9.45 -8.52
C GLN A 48 -9.24 10.58 -8.20
N GLY A 49 -8.47 10.46 -7.13
CA GLY A 49 -7.42 11.43 -6.78
C GLY A 49 -6.35 11.54 -7.85
N LEU A 50 -5.93 10.40 -8.42
CA LEU A 50 -4.96 10.37 -9.51
C LEU A 50 -5.50 11.07 -10.76
N LEU A 51 -6.72 10.72 -11.19
CA LEU A 51 -7.39 11.38 -12.32
C LEU A 51 -7.51 12.90 -12.12
N HIS A 52 -7.78 13.35 -10.90
CA HIS A 52 -7.87 14.77 -10.61
C HIS A 52 -6.53 15.49 -10.80
N VAL A 53 -5.41 14.90 -10.34
CA VAL A 53 -4.07 15.47 -10.49
C VAL A 53 -3.60 15.44 -11.94
N GLU A 54 -3.98 14.43 -12.72
CA GLU A 54 -3.58 14.30 -14.14
C GLU A 54 -4.37 15.24 -15.08
N HIS A 55 -5.61 15.60 -14.72
CA HIS A 55 -6.40 16.57 -15.47
C HIS A 55 -6.15 18.02 -15.06
N GLY A 56 -5.48 18.25 -13.92
CA GLY A 56 -5.21 19.55 -13.32
C GLY A 56 -3.90 20.21 -13.77
#